data_AF-A0A5B1CF71-F1
#
_entry.id   AF-A0A5B1CF71-F1
#
_cell.length_a   1.000
_cell.length_b   1.000
_cell.length_c   1.000
_cell.angle_alpha   90.00
_cell.angle_beta   90.00
_cell.angle_gamma   90.00
#
_symmetry.space_group_name_H-M   'P 1'
#
loop_
_entity.id
_entity.type
_entity.pdbx_description
1 polymer ?
#
loop_
_entity_poly.entity_id
_entity_poly.type
_entity_poly.pdbx_seq_one_letter_code
_entity_poly.pdbx_strand_id
1 'polypeptide(L)'
;MPAEQQPTVYVIAGPNGAGKTTFAMSYLHAFAGCREFLNADLIAAGLSPFHPDSQAVPAGRLMLGRIEELTRGRKTFALETTLAGRGHAQRLTRLKNECGYQIELIFVWLPTADFAVDRVANRVRQGGLNIPEPVIRRRFDQGISNFAKHYAPIADRWAILDGTWYPPSPVAQHENNDTVCFDTPAIEAIQTRTPNLLDKPLATSAKPTSFFDRLELAASEITQTIIAAAVRVPTPILVWGDGETVRINSITERRIPDHVGDDWMDQI
;
A
#
# COMPACT_ATOMS: atom_id res chain seq x y z
N MET A 1 -25.28 -9.12 24.46
CA MET A 1 -24.64 -8.02 23.73
C MET A 1 -23.91 -8.62 22.55
N PRO A 2 -23.87 -8.00 21.36
CA PRO A 2 -23.01 -8.50 20.29
C PRO A 2 -21.58 -8.56 20.83
N ALA A 3 -20.84 -9.62 20.52
CA ALA A 3 -19.43 -9.69 20.91
C ALA A 3 -18.72 -8.45 20.35
N GLU A 4 -18.08 -7.69 21.24
CA GLU A 4 -17.36 -6.48 20.83
C GLU A 4 -16.23 -6.93 19.89
N GLN A 5 -16.31 -6.50 18.63
CA GLN A 5 -15.41 -6.94 17.58
C GLN A 5 -13.97 -6.56 17.98
N GLN A 6 -13.05 -7.52 17.92
CA GLN A 6 -11.65 -7.29 18.30
C GLN A 6 -11.09 -6.10 17.49
N PRO A 7 -10.49 -5.09 18.12
CA PRO A 7 -10.01 -3.92 17.39
C PRO A 7 -8.80 -4.29 16.53
N THR A 8 -8.74 -3.73 15.33
CA THR A 8 -7.70 -4.06 14.34
C THR A 8 -6.87 -2.82 14.00
N VAL A 9 -5.55 -3.00 13.90
CA VAL A 9 -4.66 -2.03 13.26
C VAL A 9 -4.36 -2.50 11.85
N TYR A 10 -4.78 -1.72 10.86
CA TYR A 10 -4.41 -1.92 9.47
C TYR A 10 -3.14 -1.13 9.15
N VAL A 11 -2.12 -1.79 8.62
CA VAL A 11 -0.85 -1.17 8.25
C VAL A 11 -0.74 -1.20 6.74
N ILE A 12 -0.85 -0.03 6.10
CA ILE A 12 -0.66 0.12 4.66
C ILE A 12 0.79 0.53 4.41
N ALA A 13 1.57 -0.41 3.90
CA ALA A 13 3.02 -0.36 3.83
C ALA A 13 3.56 -0.44 2.39
N GLY A 14 4.82 -0.06 2.19
CA GLY A 14 5.49 -0.09 0.89
C GLY A 14 6.28 1.18 0.54
N PRO A 15 7.16 1.13 -0.48
CA PRO A 15 7.99 2.26 -0.87
C PRO A 15 7.19 3.53 -1.21
N ASN A 16 7.88 4.67 -1.23
CA ASN A 16 7.31 5.89 -1.81
C ASN A 16 6.96 5.63 -3.29
N GLY A 17 5.87 6.22 -3.77
CA GLY A 17 5.39 5.99 -5.13
C GLY A 17 4.58 4.70 -5.34
N ALA A 18 4.49 3.78 -4.37
CA ALA A 18 3.78 2.51 -4.55
C ALA A 18 2.24 2.58 -4.65
N GLY A 19 1.62 3.77 -4.53
CA GLY A 19 0.16 3.91 -4.57
C GLY A 19 -0.56 3.59 -3.25
N LYS A 20 0.14 3.56 -2.11
CA LYS A 20 -0.43 3.25 -0.78
C LYS A 20 -1.61 4.14 -0.39
N THR A 21 -1.50 5.45 -0.57
CA THR A 21 -2.57 6.38 -0.23
C THR A 21 -3.79 6.16 -1.11
N THR A 22 -3.59 5.98 -2.42
CA THR A 22 -4.66 5.63 -3.37
C THR A 22 -5.32 4.32 -2.96
N PHE A 23 -4.53 3.29 -2.65
CA PHE A 23 -5.05 2.00 -2.16
C PHE A 23 -5.88 2.17 -0.88
N ALA A 24 -5.40 2.93 0.09
CA ALA A 24 -6.12 3.17 1.34
C ALA A 24 -7.44 3.90 1.09
N MET A 25 -7.44 4.97 0.29
CA MET A 25 -8.65 5.75 -0.01
C MET A 25 -9.70 4.95 -0.78
N SER A 26 -9.26 4.09 -1.70
CA SER A 26 -10.15 3.23 -2.46
C SER A 26 -10.69 2.09 -1.60
N TYR A 27 -9.81 1.31 -0.97
CA TYR A 27 -10.16 -0.01 -0.46
C TYR A 27 -10.48 -0.04 1.03
N LEU A 28 -9.84 0.81 1.85
CA LEU A 28 -9.87 0.65 3.31
C LEU A 28 -11.29 0.67 3.90
N HIS A 29 -12.17 1.54 3.40
CA HIS A 29 -13.55 1.56 3.89
C HIS A 29 -14.31 0.28 3.50
N ALA A 30 -14.10 -0.21 2.27
CA ALA A 30 -14.82 -1.36 1.73
C ALA A 30 -14.38 -2.69 2.39
N PHE A 31 -13.08 -2.96 2.50
CA PHE A 31 -12.62 -4.27 3.04
C PHE A 31 -12.46 -4.29 4.56
N ALA A 32 -12.24 -3.15 5.21
CA ALA A 32 -11.97 -3.07 6.64
C ALA A 32 -13.06 -2.36 7.45
N GLY A 33 -14.04 -1.72 6.81
CA GLY A 33 -15.01 -0.86 7.50
C GLY A 33 -14.35 0.28 8.29
N CYS A 34 -13.07 0.56 8.00
CA CYS A 34 -12.22 1.43 8.79
C CYS A 34 -12.25 2.85 8.23
N ARG A 35 -12.62 3.82 9.08
CA ARG A 35 -12.69 5.24 8.73
C ARG A 35 -11.51 6.06 9.24
N GLU A 36 -10.82 5.56 10.27
CA GLU A 36 -9.69 6.24 10.88
C GLU A 36 -8.42 5.87 10.11
N PHE A 37 -7.97 6.76 9.22
CA PHE A 37 -6.75 6.56 8.43
C PHE A 37 -5.68 7.61 8.78
N LEU A 38 -4.54 7.15 9.27
CA LEU A 38 -3.46 7.98 9.77
C LEU A 38 -2.32 8.08 8.75
N ASN A 39 -2.37 9.20 8.02
CA ASN A 39 -1.40 9.75 7.06
C ASN A 39 -0.36 10.75 7.61
N ALA A 40 0.92 10.42 7.90
CA ALA A 40 1.87 11.46 8.33
C ALA A 40 2.08 12.58 7.28
N ASP A 41 2.20 12.21 6.00
CA ASP A 41 2.36 13.16 4.89
C ASP A 41 1.08 13.98 4.67
N LEU A 42 -0.10 13.36 4.81
CA LEU A 42 -1.40 14.05 4.73
C LEU A 42 -1.60 15.04 5.89
N ILE A 43 -1.20 14.66 7.12
CA ILE A 43 -1.24 15.55 8.29
C ILE A 43 -0.30 16.73 8.05
N ALA A 44 0.92 16.49 7.56
CA ALA A 44 1.87 17.56 7.25
C ALA A 44 1.32 18.54 6.20
N ALA A 45 0.70 18.02 5.14
CA ALA A 45 0.02 18.81 4.12
C ALA A 45 -1.17 19.61 4.68
N GLY A 46 -1.93 19.04 5.62
CA GLY A 46 -3.01 19.74 6.31
C GLY A 46 -2.51 20.87 7.21
N LEU A 47 -1.35 20.70 7.87
CA LEU A 47 -0.73 21.72 8.71
C LEU A 47 -0.15 22.88 7.91
N SER A 48 0.48 22.58 6.77
CA SER A 48 1.10 23.59 5.90
C SER A 48 1.01 23.14 4.44
N PRO A 49 -0.07 23.52 3.72
CA PRO A 49 -0.27 23.11 2.33
C PRO A 49 0.86 23.55 1.39
N PHE A 50 1.49 24.70 1.67
CA PHE A 50 2.57 25.25 0.85
C PHE A 50 3.97 24.86 1.30
N HIS A 51 4.12 24.26 2.49
CA HIS A 51 5.42 23.84 3.00
C HIS A 51 5.31 22.61 3.93
N PRO A 52 4.76 21.48 3.43
CA PRO A 52 4.51 20.28 4.23
C PRO A 52 5.78 19.66 4.81
N ASP A 53 6.90 19.72 4.10
CA ASP A 53 8.18 19.14 4.55
C ASP A 53 8.65 19.72 5.89
N SER A 54 8.39 21.01 6.12
CA SER A 54 8.68 21.68 7.39
C SER A 54 7.87 21.15 8.57
N GLN A 55 6.75 20.48 8.29
CA GLN A 55 5.80 19.97 9.27
C GLN A 55 5.96 18.47 9.56
N ALA A 56 6.98 17.80 9.00
CA ALA A 56 7.17 16.36 9.18
C ALA A 56 7.25 15.93 10.67
N VAL A 57 7.98 16.69 11.51
CA VAL A 57 8.11 16.39 12.95
C VAL A 57 6.81 16.67 13.71
N PRO A 58 6.17 17.86 13.60
CA PRO A 58 4.84 18.09 14.17
C PRO A 58 3.79 17.06 13.74
N ALA A 59 3.72 16.75 12.45
CA ALA A 59 2.78 15.77 11.90
C ALA A 59 2.99 14.38 12.49
N GLY A 60 4.24 13.94 12.63
CA GLY A 60 4.58 12.70 13.32
C GLY A 60 4.10 12.69 14.77
N ARG A 61 4.28 13.79 15.52
CA ARG A 61 3.80 13.88 16.91
C ARG A 61 2.27 13.81 17.00
N LEU A 62 1.56 14.51 16.10
CA LEU A 62 0.10 14.48 16.04
C LEU A 62 -0.42 13.08 15.71
N MET A 63 0.19 12.43 14.72
CA MET A 63 -0.14 11.04 14.35
C MET A 63 0.03 10.10 15.55
N LEU A 64 1.13 10.22 16.29
CA LEU A 64 1.36 9.40 17.49
C LEU A 64 0.32 9.69 18.58
N GLY A 65 -0.01 10.96 18.83
CA GLY A 65 -1.07 11.33 19.77
C GLY A 65 -2.42 10.72 19.38
N ARG A 66 -2.77 10.76 18.09
CA ARG A 66 -4.00 10.17 17.57
C ARG A 66 -4.03 8.64 17.73
N ILE A 67 -2.90 7.96 17.55
CA ILE A 67 -2.81 6.52 17.83
C ILE A 67 -3.14 6.25 19.30
N GLU A 68 -2.58 7.01 20.24
CA GLU A 68 -2.85 6.82 21.68
C GLU A 68 -4.31 7.12 22.04
N GLU A 69 -4.95 8.12 21.41
CA GLU A 69 -6.39 8.39 21.55
C GLU A 69 -7.25 7.21 21.08
N LEU A 70 -7.01 6.73 19.86
CA LEU A 70 -7.75 5.61 19.28
C LEU A 70 -7.52 4.32 20.06
N THR A 71 -6.29 4.11 20.56
CA THR A 71 -5.93 2.98 21.43
C THR A 71 -6.76 3.00 22.72
N ARG A 72 -6.82 4.15 23.41
CA ARG A 72 -7.65 4.30 24.62
C ARG A 72 -9.13 4.05 24.37
N GLY A 73 -9.63 4.44 23.20
CA GLY A 73 -11.01 4.22 22.78
C GLY A 73 -11.29 2.83 22.18
N ARG A 74 -10.30 1.92 22.16
CA ARG A 74 -10.35 0.60 21.49
C ARG A 74 -10.91 0.68 20.07
N LYS A 75 -10.49 1.69 19.30
CA LYS A 75 -10.98 1.92 17.94
C LYS A 75 -10.10 1.20 16.93
N THR A 76 -10.72 0.54 15.95
CA THR A 76 -10.03 0.09 14.74
C THR A 76 -9.52 1.29 13.94
N PHE A 77 -8.28 1.23 13.48
CA PHE A 77 -7.68 2.29 12.68
C PHE A 77 -6.65 1.74 11.69
N ALA A 78 -6.29 2.57 10.72
CA ALA A 78 -5.25 2.29 9.74
C ALA A 78 -4.13 3.33 9.81
N LEU A 79 -2.91 2.93 9.46
CA LEU A 79 -1.77 3.83 9.32
C LEU A 79 -1.00 3.54 8.04
N GLU A 80 -0.58 4.60 7.35
CA GLU A 80 0.33 4.46 6.21
C GLU A 80 1.78 4.64 6.67
N THR A 81 2.67 3.83 6.12
CA THR A 81 4.10 3.93 6.41
C THR A 81 4.95 3.33 5.30
N THR A 82 6.23 3.70 5.20
CA THR A 82 7.17 3.02 4.31
C THR A 82 7.85 1.82 4.97
N LEU A 83 7.63 1.62 6.27
CA LEU A 83 8.37 0.66 7.12
C LEU A 83 9.89 0.86 7.15
N ALA A 84 10.42 1.96 6.60
CA ALA A 84 11.86 2.23 6.64
C ALA A 84 12.38 2.49 8.07
N GLY A 85 11.52 2.94 8.98
CA GLY A 85 11.81 3.03 10.42
C GLY A 85 11.30 1.83 11.20
N ARG A 86 11.87 1.59 12.40
CA ARG A 86 11.45 0.52 13.31
C ARG A 86 10.47 0.97 14.41
N GLY A 87 10.20 2.27 14.49
CA GLY A 87 9.38 2.85 15.56
C GLY A 87 7.91 2.39 15.56
N HIS A 88 7.36 1.96 14.42
CA HIS A 88 6.02 1.36 14.39
C HIS A 88 6.05 -0.09 14.86
N ALA A 89 7.10 -0.87 14.58
CA ALA A 89 7.18 -2.28 14.99
C ALA A 89 7.00 -2.44 16.51
N GLN A 90 7.77 -1.68 17.31
CA GLN A 90 7.65 -1.69 18.77
C GLN A 90 6.23 -1.33 19.26
N ARG A 91 5.59 -0.36 18.60
CA ARG A 91 4.24 0.06 18.94
C ARG A 91 3.20 -0.99 18.58
N LEU A 92 3.32 -1.63 17.42
CA LEU A 92 2.42 -2.70 17.01
C LEU A 92 2.57 -3.91 17.93
N THR A 93 3.78 -4.27 18.35
CA THR A 93 4.00 -5.30 19.39
C THR A 93 3.28 -4.94 20.68
N ARG A 94 3.40 -3.69 21.15
CA ARG A 94 2.71 -3.20 22.34
C ARG A 94 1.18 -3.30 22.19
N LEU A 95 0.64 -2.79 21.09
CA LEU A 95 -0.80 -2.81 20.83
C LEU A 95 -1.36 -4.23 20.77
N LYS A 96 -0.61 -5.15 20.16
CA LYS A 96 -0.97 -6.57 20.10
C LYS A 96 -0.96 -7.20 21.49
N ASN A 97 0.16 -7.09 22.21
CA ASN A 97 0.38 -7.82 23.45
C ASN A 97 -0.37 -7.22 24.65
N GLU A 98 -0.44 -5.89 24.76
CA GLU A 98 -0.99 -5.19 25.93
C GLU A 98 -2.43 -4.73 25.71
N CYS A 99 -2.82 -4.43 24.47
CA CYS A 99 -4.15 -3.88 24.16
C CYS A 99 -5.06 -4.88 23.41
N GLY A 100 -4.53 -6.04 23.01
CA GLY A 100 -5.27 -7.10 22.34
C GLY A 100 -5.71 -6.76 20.91
N TYR A 101 -4.98 -5.87 20.24
CA TYR A 101 -5.25 -5.55 18.84
C TYR A 101 -4.85 -6.69 17.91
N GLN A 102 -5.67 -6.92 16.89
CA GLN A 102 -5.26 -7.66 15.71
C GLN A 102 -4.45 -6.74 14.79
N ILE A 103 -3.39 -7.26 14.18
CA ILE A 103 -2.52 -6.51 13.26
C ILE A 103 -2.62 -7.11 11.86
N GLU A 104 -3.13 -6.32 10.91
CA GLU A 104 -3.25 -6.70 9.49
C GLU A 104 -2.39 -5.77 8.64
N LEU A 105 -1.50 -6.33 7.82
CA LEU A 105 -0.51 -5.55 7.07
C LEU A 105 -0.64 -5.80 5.56
N ILE A 106 -0.82 -4.73 4.78
CA ILE A 106 -0.78 -4.77 3.32
C ILE A 106 0.49 -4.07 2.87
N PHE A 107 1.39 -4.78 2.21
CA PHE A 107 2.63 -4.24 1.67
C PHE A 107 2.53 -4.12 0.15
N VAL A 108 2.42 -2.90 -0.36
CA VAL A 108 2.36 -2.62 -1.80
C VAL A 108 3.78 -2.41 -2.33
N TRP A 109 4.26 -3.33 -3.15
CA TRP A 109 5.62 -3.37 -3.71
C TRP A 109 5.71 -2.77 -5.11
N LEU A 110 6.93 -2.42 -5.52
CA LEU A 110 7.27 -1.96 -6.86
C LEU A 110 8.54 -2.69 -7.35
N PRO A 111 8.69 -2.95 -8.66
CA PRO A 111 9.78 -3.78 -9.19
C PRO A 111 11.17 -3.19 -8.95
N THR A 112 11.32 -1.86 -9.02
CA THR A 112 12.61 -1.19 -8.86
C THR A 112 12.50 0.13 -8.09
N ALA A 113 13.63 0.55 -7.51
CA ALA A 113 13.75 1.86 -6.87
C ALA A 113 13.66 3.00 -7.90
N ASP A 114 14.14 2.79 -9.13
CA ASP A 114 14.00 3.77 -10.23
C ASP A 114 12.53 4.02 -10.54
N PHE A 115 11.72 2.95 -10.61
CA PHE A 115 10.28 3.06 -10.80
C PHE A 115 9.61 3.86 -9.67
N ALA A 116 10.05 3.66 -8.42
CA ALA A 116 9.58 4.47 -7.29
C ALA A 116 9.97 5.95 -7.42
N VAL A 117 11.19 6.25 -7.87
CA VAL A 117 11.68 7.63 -8.10
C VAL A 117 10.87 8.31 -9.19
N ASP A 118 10.68 7.66 -10.33
CA ASP A 118 9.90 8.19 -11.45
C ASP A 118 8.45 8.50 -11.04
N ARG A 119 7.84 7.63 -10.24
CA ARG A 119 6.48 7.84 -9.73
C ARG A 119 6.40 9.01 -8.76
N VAL A 120 7.38 9.19 -7.88
CA VAL A 120 7.43 10.37 -7.01
C VAL A 120 7.64 11.63 -7.84
N ALA A 121 8.53 11.62 -8.84
CA ALA A 121 8.75 12.76 -9.73
C ALA A 121 7.48 13.17 -10.48
N ASN A 122 6.72 12.20 -11.01
CA ASN A 122 5.43 12.46 -11.66
C ASN A 122 4.41 13.09 -10.69
N ARG A 123 4.30 12.56 -9.47
CA ARG A 123 3.42 13.13 -8.44
C ARG A 123 3.81 14.57 -8.07
N VAL A 124 5.11 14.88 -8.00
CA VAL A 124 5.59 16.24 -7.71
C VAL A 124 5.20 17.20 -8.83
N ARG A 125 5.26 16.77 -10.11
CA ARG A 125 4.77 17.57 -11.24
C ARG A 125 3.26 17.86 -11.16
N GLN A 126 2.51 17.02 -10.45
CA GLN A 126 1.08 17.21 -10.17
C GLN A 126 0.81 17.98 -8.86
N GLY A 127 1.85 18.51 -8.21
CA GLY A 127 1.73 19.31 -6.97
C GLY A 127 1.76 18.49 -5.68
N GLY A 128 2.11 17.21 -5.73
CA GLY A 128 2.26 16.39 -4.52
C GLY A 128 3.62 16.57 -3.81
N LEU A 129 3.77 15.90 -2.67
CA LEU A 129 4.94 16.00 -1.80
C LEU A 129 6.24 15.57 -2.49
N ASN A 130 7.27 16.41 -2.40
CA ASN A 130 8.62 16.08 -2.86
C ASN A 130 9.37 15.25 -1.82
N ILE A 131 10.12 14.25 -2.27
CA ILE A 131 10.97 13.43 -1.41
C ILE A 131 12.32 13.30 -2.12
N PRO A 132 13.45 13.62 -1.48
CA PRO A 132 14.76 13.48 -2.10
C PRO A 132 15.01 12.04 -2.56
N GLU A 133 15.53 11.87 -3.78
CA GLU A 133 15.80 10.55 -4.36
C GLU A 133 16.63 9.62 -3.45
N PRO A 134 17.73 10.06 -2.80
CA PRO A 134 18.47 9.21 -1.87
C PRO A 134 17.60 8.68 -0.72
N VAL A 135 16.61 9.47 -0.29
CA VAL A 135 15.65 9.06 0.75
C VAL A 135 14.66 8.03 0.20
N ILE A 136 14.19 8.18 -1.04
CA ILE A 136 13.31 7.21 -1.71
C ILE A 136 14.00 5.86 -1.80
N ARG A 137 15.21 5.81 -2.38
CA ARG A 137 15.99 4.58 -2.57
C ARG A 137 16.28 3.88 -1.24
N ARG A 138 16.76 4.62 -0.24
CA ARG A 138 16.98 4.07 1.11
C ARG A 138 15.69 3.49 1.71
N ARG A 139 14.56 4.20 1.58
CA ARG A 139 13.27 3.74 2.12
C ARG A 139 12.74 2.51 1.38
N PHE A 140 13.00 2.42 0.08
CA PHE A 140 12.65 1.27 -0.75
C PHE A 140 13.31 -0.01 -0.22
N ASP A 141 14.63 -0.01 -0.06
CA ASP A 141 15.37 -1.19 0.41
C ASP A 141 15.09 -1.48 1.90
N GLN A 142 15.12 -0.44 2.75
CA GLN A 142 14.94 -0.62 4.19
C GLN A 142 13.52 -1.06 4.55
N GLY A 143 12.52 -0.60 3.78
CA GLY A 143 11.11 -0.91 4.02
C GLY A 143 10.81 -2.40 3.90
N ILE A 144 11.21 -3.03 2.81
CA ILE A 144 11.00 -4.47 2.59
C ILE A 144 11.86 -5.32 3.53
N SER A 145 13.10 -4.89 3.82
CA SER A 145 13.96 -5.59 4.78
C SER A 145 13.35 -5.57 6.19
N ASN A 146 12.82 -4.42 6.62
CA ASN A 146 12.15 -4.31 7.90
C ASN A 146 10.81 -5.05 7.91
N PHE A 147 10.07 -5.04 6.79
CA PHE A 147 8.86 -5.84 6.66
C PHE A 147 9.14 -7.30 7.02
N ALA A 148 10.12 -7.92 6.36
CA ALA A 148 10.51 -9.31 6.60
C ALA A 148 10.96 -9.55 8.04
N LYS A 149 11.85 -8.69 8.55
CA LYS A 149 12.55 -8.91 9.84
C LYS A 149 11.73 -8.54 11.07
N HIS A 150 10.85 -7.54 10.96
CA HIS A 150 10.25 -6.89 12.12
C HIS A 150 8.74 -6.83 12.07
N TYR A 151 8.11 -6.68 10.91
CA TYR A 151 6.67 -6.46 10.84
C TYR A 151 5.89 -7.73 10.52
N ALA A 152 6.33 -8.52 9.55
CA ALA A 152 5.71 -9.80 9.19
C ALA A 152 5.60 -10.77 10.40
N PRO A 153 6.59 -10.88 11.30
CA PRO A 153 6.46 -11.73 12.49
C PRO A 153 5.46 -11.22 13.55
N ILE A 154 5.11 -9.92 13.54
CA ILE A 154 4.17 -9.33 14.49
C ILE A 154 2.74 -9.38 13.93
N ALA A 155 2.58 -9.27 12.62
CA ALA A 155 1.29 -9.26 11.95
C ALA A 155 0.55 -10.59 12.13
N ASP A 156 -0.75 -10.53 12.43
CA ASP A 156 -1.62 -11.72 12.44
C ASP A 156 -1.95 -12.17 11.02
N ARG A 157 -2.06 -11.21 10.10
CA ARG A 157 -2.22 -11.42 8.66
C ARG A 157 -1.40 -10.41 7.90
N TRP A 158 -0.82 -10.83 6.78
CA TRP A 158 -0.20 -9.89 5.86
C TRP A 158 -0.35 -10.30 4.40
N ALA A 159 -0.24 -9.30 3.53
CA ALA A 159 -0.24 -9.45 2.08
C ALA A 159 0.91 -8.64 1.46
N ILE A 160 1.51 -9.18 0.40
CA ILE A 160 2.33 -8.44 -0.53
C ILE A 160 1.53 -8.30 -1.83
N LEU A 161 1.41 -7.07 -2.31
CA LEU A 161 0.75 -6.72 -3.57
C LEU A 161 1.76 -6.08 -4.52
N ASP A 162 1.64 -6.35 -5.81
CA ASP A 162 2.34 -5.60 -6.85
C ASP A 162 1.54 -4.34 -7.19
N GLY A 163 2.12 -3.17 -6.87
CA GLY A 163 1.55 -1.85 -7.14
C GLY A 163 1.94 -1.23 -8.48
N THR A 164 2.56 -1.98 -9.39
CA THR A 164 2.92 -1.52 -10.73
C THR A 164 1.68 -1.00 -11.47
N TRP A 165 0.58 -1.76 -11.38
CA TRP A 165 -0.70 -1.45 -12.02
C TRP A 165 -1.80 -1.19 -10.98
N TYR A 166 -2.88 -0.55 -11.43
CA TYR A 166 -4.11 -0.43 -10.66
C TYR A 166 -5.25 -1.22 -11.32
N PRO A 167 -6.00 -2.05 -10.58
CA PRO A 167 -5.79 -2.40 -9.17
C PRO A 167 -4.48 -3.20 -8.95
N PRO A 168 -3.90 -3.17 -7.75
CA PRO A 168 -2.67 -3.92 -7.46
C PRO A 168 -2.93 -5.44 -7.45
N SER A 169 -1.96 -6.21 -7.92
CA SER A 169 -2.07 -7.66 -8.06
C SER A 169 -1.56 -8.41 -6.82
N PRO A 170 -2.16 -9.55 -6.44
CA PRO A 170 -1.64 -10.38 -5.34
C PRO A 170 -0.28 -11.00 -5.69
N VAL A 171 0.69 -10.92 -4.76
CA VAL A 171 2.00 -11.59 -4.90
C VAL A 171 2.14 -12.73 -3.89
N ALA A 172 1.92 -12.45 -2.61
CA ALA A 172 1.95 -13.45 -1.55
C ALA A 172 1.08 -13.03 -0.37
N GLN A 173 0.73 -13.99 0.47
CA GLN A 173 -0.05 -13.77 1.67
C GLN A 173 0.40 -14.65 2.82
N HIS A 174 0.06 -14.22 4.03
CA HIS A 174 0.10 -15.04 5.23
C HIS A 174 -1.20 -14.92 6.01
N GLU A 175 -1.83 -16.05 6.27
CA GLU A 175 -3.06 -16.16 7.04
C GLU A 175 -3.08 -17.54 7.73
N ASN A 176 -3.54 -17.60 8.98
CA ASN A 176 -3.67 -18.85 9.73
C ASN A 176 -2.38 -19.70 9.86
N ASN A 177 -1.22 -19.05 9.98
CA ASN A 177 0.13 -19.65 9.96
C ASN A 177 0.57 -20.23 8.62
N ASP A 178 -0.23 -20.10 7.57
CA ASP A 178 0.11 -20.54 6.23
C ASP A 178 0.56 -19.35 5.38
N THR A 179 1.71 -19.49 4.74
CA THR A 179 2.19 -18.51 3.76
C THR A 179 2.04 -19.07 2.36
N VAL A 180 1.34 -18.32 1.52
CA VAL A 180 0.98 -18.72 0.16
C VAL A 180 1.57 -17.74 -0.84
N CYS A 181 2.18 -18.26 -1.90
CA CYS A 181 2.70 -17.49 -3.02
C CYS A 181 1.75 -17.61 -4.23
N PHE A 182 1.46 -16.48 -4.88
CA PHE A 182 0.66 -16.38 -6.10
C PHE A 182 1.50 -16.00 -7.32
N ASP A 183 2.59 -15.26 -7.09
CA ASP A 183 3.52 -14.81 -8.13
C ASP A 183 4.96 -15.13 -7.71
N THR A 184 5.43 -16.31 -8.11
CA THR A 184 6.78 -16.79 -7.80
C THR A 184 7.87 -15.89 -8.38
N PRO A 185 7.82 -15.49 -9.68
CA PRO A 185 8.79 -14.54 -10.23
C PRO A 185 8.90 -13.24 -9.43
N ALA A 186 7.76 -12.66 -8.99
CA ALA A 186 7.78 -11.45 -8.18
C ALA A 186 8.42 -11.68 -6.80
N ILE A 187 8.13 -12.79 -6.12
CA ILE A 187 8.78 -13.13 -4.84
C ILE A 187 10.27 -13.34 -5.01
N GLU A 188 10.71 -14.09 -6.02
CA GLU A 188 12.13 -14.32 -6.29
C GLU A 188 12.84 -13.00 -6.56
N ALA A 189 12.24 -12.10 -7.35
CA ALA A 189 12.76 -10.76 -7.60
C ALA A 189 12.91 -9.95 -6.30
N ILE A 190 11.96 -10.03 -5.36
CA ILE A 190 12.09 -9.36 -4.06
C ILE A 190 13.19 -10.03 -3.22
N GLN A 191 13.30 -11.36 -3.25
CA GLN A 191 14.31 -12.12 -2.52
C GLN A 191 15.73 -11.84 -3.01
N THR A 192 15.95 -11.54 -4.29
CA THR A 192 17.28 -11.10 -4.76
C THR A 192 17.80 -9.86 -4.02
N ARG A 193 16.89 -8.97 -3.59
CA ARG A 193 17.20 -7.76 -2.82
C ARG A 193 17.14 -7.97 -1.32
N THR A 194 16.25 -8.86 -0.88
CA THR A 194 16.04 -9.22 0.53
C THR A 194 16.13 -10.75 0.66
N PRO A 195 17.36 -11.32 0.72
CA PRO A 195 17.54 -12.78 0.69
C PRO A 195 16.82 -13.51 1.82
N ASN A 196 16.57 -12.82 2.93
CA ASN A 196 15.88 -13.37 4.10
C ASN A 196 14.35 -13.06 4.09
N LEU A 197 13.78 -12.76 2.93
CA LEU A 197 12.35 -12.56 2.77
C LEU A 197 11.67 -13.93 2.70
N LEU A 198 10.87 -14.26 3.72
CA LEU A 198 10.03 -15.45 3.74
C LEU A 198 10.83 -16.76 3.60
N ASP A 199 11.83 -16.95 4.45
CA ASP A 199 12.83 -18.05 4.44
C ASP A 199 12.26 -19.48 4.57
N LYS A 200 10.95 -19.62 4.71
CA LYS A 200 10.27 -20.92 4.70
C LYS A 200 9.73 -21.21 3.30
N PRO A 201 9.83 -22.45 2.81
CA PRO A 201 9.23 -22.81 1.53
C PRO A 201 7.75 -22.41 1.50
N LEU A 202 7.37 -21.62 0.50
CA LEU A 202 6.02 -21.11 0.33
C LEU A 202 5.16 -22.18 -0.35
N ALA A 203 3.97 -22.42 0.17
CA ALA A 203 2.99 -23.22 -0.54
C ALA A 203 2.47 -22.41 -1.74
N THR A 204 2.37 -23.04 -2.91
CA THR A 204 1.74 -22.42 -4.08
C THR A 204 0.24 -22.71 -4.04
N SER A 205 -0.59 -21.67 -4.15
CA SER A 205 -2.05 -21.81 -4.30
C SER A 205 -2.52 -21.06 -5.53
N ALA A 206 -3.54 -21.59 -6.20
CA ALA A 206 -4.17 -20.95 -7.36
C ALA A 206 -5.15 -19.82 -6.97
N LYS A 207 -5.59 -19.74 -5.71
CA LYS A 207 -6.57 -18.74 -5.27
C LYS A 207 -6.22 -18.14 -3.91
N PRO A 208 -6.39 -16.80 -3.74
CA PRO A 208 -6.28 -16.14 -2.45
C PRO A 208 -7.31 -16.65 -1.44
N THR A 209 -7.06 -16.43 -0.14
CA THR A 209 -7.99 -16.80 0.96
C THR A 209 -8.77 -15.59 1.48
N SER A 210 -9.55 -15.78 2.56
CA SER A 210 -10.57 -14.85 3.06
C SER A 210 -10.12 -13.39 3.27
N PHE A 211 -8.86 -13.15 3.63
CA PHE A 211 -8.30 -11.80 3.72
C PHE A 211 -8.22 -11.11 2.35
N PHE A 212 -7.73 -11.84 1.35
CA PHE A 212 -7.67 -11.36 -0.03
C PHE A 212 -9.03 -11.39 -0.73
N ASP A 213 -9.93 -12.32 -0.41
CA ASP A 213 -11.28 -12.31 -0.99
C ASP A 213 -12.00 -10.97 -0.70
N ARG A 214 -11.83 -10.42 0.52
CA ARG A 214 -12.36 -9.08 0.85
C ARG A 214 -11.68 -7.97 0.05
N LEU A 215 -10.38 -8.10 -0.19
CA LEU A 215 -9.61 -7.15 -0.98
C LEU A 215 -10.01 -7.20 -2.45
N GLU A 216 -10.12 -8.41 -3.01
CA GLU A 216 -10.45 -8.70 -4.40
C GLU A 216 -11.90 -8.35 -4.71
N LEU A 217 -12.82 -8.62 -3.78
CA LEU A 217 -14.20 -8.14 -3.86
C LEU A 217 -14.26 -6.62 -3.92
N ALA A 218 -13.54 -5.93 -3.03
CA ALA A 218 -13.44 -4.47 -3.06
C ALA A 218 -12.74 -3.97 -4.34
N ALA A 219 -11.72 -4.68 -4.84
CA ALA A 219 -11.05 -4.42 -6.12
C ALA A 219 -12.02 -4.50 -7.30
N SER A 220 -12.85 -5.53 -7.35
CA SER A 220 -13.85 -5.74 -8.39
C SER A 220 -14.92 -4.63 -8.40
N GLU A 221 -15.48 -4.29 -7.24
CA GLU A 221 -16.50 -3.23 -7.12
C GLU A 221 -15.96 -1.84 -7.54
N ILE A 222 -14.74 -1.52 -7.13
CA ILE A 222 -14.11 -0.24 -7.46
C ILE A 222 -13.71 -0.18 -8.92
N THR A 223 -13.20 -1.28 -9.48
CA THR A 223 -12.87 -1.35 -10.92
C THR A 223 -14.12 -1.12 -11.76
N GLN A 224 -15.25 -1.77 -11.41
CA GLN A 224 -16.54 -1.52 -12.07
C GLN A 224 -16.99 -0.07 -11.94
N THR A 225 -16.79 0.54 -10.78
CA THR A 225 -17.14 1.95 -10.54
C THR A 225 -16.28 2.91 -11.37
N ILE A 226 -14.97 2.67 -11.46
CA ILE A 226 -14.04 3.47 -12.26
C ILE A 226 -14.39 3.35 -13.74
N ILE A 227 -14.62 2.13 -14.24
CA ILE A 227 -15.09 1.89 -15.62
C ILE A 227 -16.39 2.65 -15.86
N ALA A 228 -17.39 2.50 -14.98
CA ALA A 228 -18.69 3.16 -15.14
C ALA A 228 -18.60 4.70 -15.08
N ALA A 229 -17.74 5.25 -14.22
CA ALA A 229 -17.54 6.70 -14.10
C ALA A 229 -16.82 7.28 -15.32
N ALA A 230 -15.85 6.54 -15.85
CA ALA A 230 -15.06 7.00 -16.97
C ALA A 230 -15.76 6.76 -18.33
N VAL A 231 -16.79 5.91 -18.39
CA VAL A 231 -17.78 5.90 -19.50
C VAL A 231 -18.65 7.18 -19.52
N ARG A 232 -18.81 7.87 -18.37
CA ARG A 232 -19.67 9.07 -18.24
C ARG A 232 -18.93 10.41 -18.43
N VAL A 233 -17.61 10.40 -18.48
CA VAL A 233 -16.77 11.60 -18.63
C VAL A 233 -15.77 11.33 -19.74
N PRO A 234 -15.56 12.22 -20.74
CA PRO A 234 -14.56 12.05 -21.79
C PRO A 234 -13.15 12.24 -21.20
N THR A 235 -12.77 11.30 -20.35
CA THR A 235 -11.42 11.11 -19.85
C THR A 235 -10.80 10.08 -20.78
N PRO A 236 -9.57 10.27 -21.29
CA PRO A 236 -8.91 9.21 -22.03
C PRO A 236 -8.66 8.04 -21.06
N ILE A 237 -9.57 7.07 -21.09
CA ILE A 237 -9.27 5.69 -20.74
C ILE A 237 -8.76 5.07 -22.02
N LEU A 238 -7.61 4.43 -22.00
CA LEU A 238 -7.23 3.52 -23.07
C LEU A 238 -8.15 2.29 -22.97
N VAL A 239 -9.28 2.34 -23.68
CA VAL A 239 -10.12 1.17 -23.94
C VAL A 239 -9.55 0.49 -25.18
N TRP A 240 -8.98 -0.70 -25.01
CA TRP A 240 -8.54 -1.50 -26.14
C TRP A 240 -9.64 -2.48 -26.56
N GLY A 241 -10.15 -2.28 -27.78
CA GLY A 241 -10.67 -3.30 -28.70
C GLY A 241 -11.90 -4.12 -28.30
N ASP A 242 -11.81 -4.94 -27.25
CA ASP A 242 -12.50 -6.24 -27.25
C ASP A 242 -13.29 -6.53 -25.96
N GLY A 243 -13.40 -5.55 -25.05
CA GLY A 243 -14.09 -5.72 -23.76
C GLY A 243 -13.21 -6.27 -22.63
N GLU A 244 -11.88 -6.25 -22.78
CA GLU A 244 -10.94 -6.67 -21.74
C GLU A 244 -10.71 -5.62 -20.64
N THR A 245 -10.36 -6.10 -19.45
CA THR A 245 -10.06 -5.30 -18.25
C THR A 245 -8.91 -4.32 -18.50
N VAL A 246 -9.20 -3.02 -18.47
CA VAL A 246 -8.20 -1.96 -18.60
C VAL A 246 -7.37 -1.85 -17.32
N ARG A 247 -6.08 -2.21 -17.38
CA ARG A 247 -5.12 -1.90 -16.32
C ARG A 247 -4.69 -0.45 -16.45
N ILE A 248 -5.03 0.37 -15.46
CA ILE A 248 -4.59 1.76 -15.43
C ILE A 248 -3.20 1.77 -14.81
N ASN A 249 -2.22 2.37 -15.48
CA ASN A 249 -0.96 2.66 -14.83
C ASN A 249 -1.27 3.56 -13.64
N SER A 250 -0.92 3.10 -12.44
CA SER A 250 -1.22 3.79 -11.18
C SER A 250 -0.51 5.16 -11.03
N ILE A 251 0.09 5.65 -12.11
CA ILE A 251 0.62 7.00 -12.37
C ILE A 251 -0.47 8.03 -12.71
N THR A 252 -1.62 7.66 -13.28
CA THR A 252 -2.52 8.66 -13.87
C THR A 252 -3.61 9.16 -12.93
N GLU A 253 -3.25 10.10 -12.06
CA GLU A 253 -4.15 11.22 -11.72
C GLU A 253 -4.01 12.34 -12.80
N ARG A 254 -4.12 11.96 -14.10
CA ARG A 254 -4.02 12.72 -15.41
C ARG A 254 -2.67 13.42 -15.70
N ARG A 255 -2.10 13.54 -16.93
CA ARG A 255 -2.51 13.51 -18.36
C ARG A 255 -1.38 12.84 -19.18
N ILE A 256 -1.67 11.97 -20.15
CA ILE A 256 -0.67 11.49 -21.14
C ILE A 256 -0.57 12.58 -22.24
N PRO A 257 0.61 13.14 -22.54
CA PRO A 257 0.77 14.12 -23.62
C PRO A 257 0.54 13.49 -25.01
N ASP A 258 -0.02 14.27 -25.93
CA ASP A 258 -0.46 13.87 -27.28
C ASP A 258 0.68 13.44 -28.26
N HIS A 259 1.87 13.08 -27.77
CA HIS A 259 3.09 12.90 -28.59
C HIS A 259 3.89 11.62 -28.31
N VAL A 260 3.36 10.62 -27.61
CA VAL A 260 4.02 9.30 -27.54
C VAL A 260 3.49 8.44 -28.67
N GLY A 261 4.20 8.46 -29.80
CA GLY A 261 3.97 7.56 -30.93
C GLY A 261 4.34 6.12 -30.61
N ASP A 262 3.94 5.22 -31.51
CA ASP A 262 3.79 3.76 -31.38
C ASP A 262 5.03 2.91 -31.00
N ASP A 263 6.15 3.50 -30.58
CA ASP A 263 7.43 2.79 -30.40
C ASP A 263 7.68 2.19 -29.00
N TRP A 264 6.69 2.13 -28.11
CA TRP A 264 6.89 1.62 -26.74
C TRP A 264 6.83 0.09 -26.63
N MET A 265 6.45 -0.64 -27.68
CA MET A 265 6.33 -2.11 -27.67
C MET A 265 7.60 -2.86 -28.11
N ASP A 266 8.64 -2.18 -28.59
CA ASP A 266 9.83 -2.85 -29.15
C ASP A 266 11.00 -3.01 -28.16
N GLN A 267 10.79 -2.82 -26.85
CA GLN A 267 11.84 -3.00 -25.83
C GLN A 267 11.41 -3.72 -24.53
N ILE A 268 10.57 -4.75 -24.63
CA ILE A 268 10.43 -5.74 -23.53
C ILE A 268 10.81 -7.12 -24.05
#